data_AF-A0A9D7H2J1-F1
#
_entry.id   AF-A0A9D7H2J1-F1
#
_cell.length_a   1.000
_cell.length_b   1.000
_cell.length_c   1.000
_cell.angle_alpha   90.00
_cell.angle_beta   90.00
_cell.angle_gamma   90.00
#
_symmetry.space_group_name_H-M   'P 1'
#
loop_
_entity.id
_entity.type
_entity.pdbx_description
1 polymer ?
#
loop_
_entity_poly.entity_id
_entity_poly.type
_entity_poly.pdbx_seq_one_letter_code
_entity_poly.pdbx_strand_id
1 'polypeptide(L)'
;MSSDDKRRAERVTINKEFESFDAFIQEYVTNISESGVFIKSTQPLPIGTRVNLRFTVIMEDIETIEGVGEVVRVEQDPPGMGVLFRELNGYSKDLIEKLLTKRPG
;
A
#
# COMPACT_ATOMS: atom_id res chain seq x y z
N MET A 1 50.62 -8.58 32.72
CA MET A 1 49.45 -7.69 32.79
C MET A 1 48.88 -7.59 31.37
N SER A 2 48.09 -8.61 30.98
CA SER A 2 46.62 -8.59 30.79
C SER A 2 46.22 -7.94 29.46
N SER A 3 46.46 -8.58 28.32
CA SER A 3 45.49 -9.44 27.59
C SER A 3 44.13 -8.78 27.39
N ASP A 4 44.04 -7.95 26.35
CA ASP A 4 42.80 -7.48 25.73
C ASP A 4 42.06 -8.66 25.07
N ASP A 5 41.12 -9.26 25.80
CA ASP A 5 40.16 -10.20 25.23
C ASP A 5 38.74 -9.71 25.53
N LYS A 6 38.36 -8.62 24.85
CA LYS A 6 36.95 -8.20 24.76
C LYS A 6 36.30 -9.06 23.69
N ARG A 7 35.85 -10.25 24.10
CA ARG A 7 34.90 -11.10 23.35
C ARG A 7 33.79 -10.22 22.76
N ARG A 8 33.86 -9.97 21.44
CA ARG A 8 32.75 -9.38 20.69
C ARG A 8 31.65 -10.43 20.68
N ALA A 9 30.67 -10.26 21.58
CA ALA A 9 29.49 -11.11 21.60
C ALA A 9 28.83 -11.06 20.21
N GLU A 10 28.65 -12.24 19.63
CA GLU A 10 27.95 -12.43 18.36
C GLU A 10 26.53 -11.89 18.52
N ARG A 11 26.17 -10.88 17.72
CA ARG A 11 24.84 -10.29 17.76
C ARG A 11 23.88 -11.27 17.11
N VAL A 12 23.11 -11.98 17.91
CA VAL A 12 22.02 -12.82 17.43
C VAL A 12 20.84 -11.92 17.11
N THR A 13 20.47 -11.83 15.84
CA THR A 13 19.25 -11.11 15.41
C THR A 13 18.03 -11.88 15.90
N ILE A 14 17.40 -11.38 16.96
CA ILE A 14 16.11 -11.86 17.45
C ILE A 14 15.04 -11.12 16.65
N ASN A 15 14.64 -11.66 15.50
CA ASN A 15 13.31 -11.50 14.86
C ASN A 15 13.38 -11.69 13.33
N LYS A 16 13.58 -12.94 12.86
CA LYS A 16 13.28 -13.27 11.46
C LYS A 16 11.81 -13.08 11.10
N GLU A 17 10.91 -13.16 12.09
CA GLU A 17 9.47 -12.98 11.90
C GLU A 17 9.07 -11.53 11.55
N PHE A 18 9.85 -10.54 11.99
CA PHE A 18 9.62 -9.13 11.61
C PHE A 18 10.25 -8.78 10.26
N GLU A 19 11.39 -9.39 9.92
CA GLU A 19 11.98 -9.30 8.56
C GLU A 19 10.99 -9.79 7.50
N SER A 20 10.23 -10.85 7.81
CA SER A 20 9.18 -11.34 6.91
C SER A 20 7.96 -10.42 6.82
N PHE A 21 7.68 -9.62 7.85
CA PHE A 21 6.54 -8.72 7.86
C PHE A 21 6.76 -7.51 6.94
N ASP A 22 7.97 -6.95 6.93
CA ASP A 22 8.40 -5.92 5.97
C ASP A 22 8.41 -6.44 4.52
N ALA A 23 8.63 -7.75 4.33
CA ALA A 23 8.60 -8.40 3.02
C ALA A 23 7.18 -8.71 2.51
N PHE A 24 6.14 -8.57 3.33
CA PHE A 24 4.83 -9.16 3.04
C PHE A 24 3.83 -8.21 2.36
N ILE A 25 3.96 -6.88 2.52
CA ILE A 25 3.09 -5.93 1.81
C ILE A 25 3.82 -5.42 0.57
N GLN A 26 3.87 -6.27 -0.46
CA GLN A 26 4.43 -5.89 -1.76
C GLN A 26 3.56 -4.85 -2.47
N GLU A 27 2.28 -4.76 -2.11
CA GLU A 27 1.31 -3.88 -2.76
C GLU A 27 0.39 -3.19 -1.75
N TYR A 28 0.38 -1.86 -1.75
CA TYR A 28 -0.56 -1.09 -0.93
C TYR A 28 -0.92 0.25 -1.56
N VAL A 29 -2.14 0.70 -1.27
CA VAL A 29 -2.63 2.02 -1.69
C VAL A 29 -1.94 3.10 -0.87
N THR A 30 -1.25 4.04 -1.53
CA THR A 30 -0.55 5.14 -0.83
C THR A 30 -1.35 6.43 -0.82
N ASN A 31 -2.20 6.64 -1.82
CA ASN A 31 -3.08 7.78 -1.92
C ASN A 31 -4.32 7.42 -2.74
N ILE A 32 -5.38 8.21 -2.50
CA ILE A 32 -6.67 8.09 -3.15
C ILE A 32 -7.12 9.47 -3.61
N SER A 33 -7.73 9.52 -4.79
CA SER A 33 -8.41 10.68 -5.35
C SER A 33 -9.86 10.31 -5.68
N GLU A 34 -10.62 11.27 -6.19
CA GLU A 34 -11.98 11.01 -6.68
C GLU A 34 -11.99 9.98 -7.82
N SER A 35 -10.95 9.97 -8.65
CA SER A 35 -10.92 9.19 -9.89
C SER A 35 -10.07 7.93 -9.80
N GLY A 36 -9.23 7.76 -8.78
CA GLY A 36 -8.36 6.59 -8.70
C GLY A 36 -7.49 6.49 -7.47
N VAL A 37 -6.56 5.56 -7.51
CA VAL A 37 -5.58 5.29 -6.45
C VAL A 37 -4.18 5.15 -7.04
N PHE A 38 -3.18 5.42 -6.22
CA PHE A 38 -1.83 4.93 -6.47
C PHE A 38 -1.56 3.70 -5.62
N ILE A 39 -1.16 2.61 -6.27
CA ILE A 39 -0.74 1.36 -5.63
C ILE A 39 0.77 1.28 -5.74
N LYS A 40 1.48 1.40 -4.60
CA LYS A 40 2.91 1.11 -4.55
C LYS A 40 3.08 -0.38 -4.79
N SER A 41 3.91 -0.77 -5.75
CA SER A 41 4.20 -2.17 -6.09
C SER A 41 5.59 -2.25 -6.69
N THR A 42 6.36 -3.26 -6.29
CA THR A 42 7.68 -3.56 -6.90
C THR A 42 7.55 -4.25 -8.25
N GLN A 43 6.35 -4.76 -8.58
CA GLN A 43 6.05 -5.43 -9.84
C GLN A 43 4.75 -4.83 -10.44
N PRO A 44 4.78 -3.55 -10.86
CA PRO A 44 3.59 -2.89 -11.37
C PRO A 44 3.07 -3.59 -12.63
N LEU A 45 1.75 -3.69 -12.74
CA LEU A 45 1.11 -4.28 -13.91
C LEU A 45 1.20 -3.34 -15.12
N PRO A 46 1.16 -3.87 -16.36
CA PRO A 46 1.19 -3.03 -17.57
C PRO A 46 0.02 -2.06 -17.65
N ILE A 47 0.24 -0.91 -18.30
CA ILE A 47 -0.83 0.04 -18.64
C ILE A 47 -1.93 -0.65 -19.47
N GLY A 48 -3.18 -0.35 -19.16
CA GLY A 48 -4.38 -0.97 -19.75
C GLY A 48 -4.84 -2.23 -19.03
N THR A 49 -4.08 -2.74 -18.05
CA THR A 49 -4.49 -3.90 -17.25
C THR A 49 -5.70 -3.53 -16.39
N ARG A 50 -6.78 -4.31 -16.51
CA ARG A 50 -7.92 -4.23 -15.60
C ARG A 50 -7.68 -5.07 -14.36
N VAL A 51 -7.95 -4.48 -13.19
CA VAL A 51 -7.75 -5.11 -11.89
C VAL A 51 -9.01 -5.01 -11.05
N ASN A 52 -9.28 -6.04 -10.26
CA ASN A 52 -10.26 -5.96 -9.19
C ASN A 52 -9.59 -5.27 -8.00
N LEU A 53 -10.18 -4.16 -7.56
CA LEU A 53 -9.73 -3.41 -6.40
C LEU A 53 -10.49 -3.88 -5.18
N ARG A 54 -9.74 -4.18 -4.12
CA ARG A 54 -10.27 -4.44 -2.77
C ARG A 54 -9.23 -4.00 -1.75
N PHE A 55 -9.50 -2.90 -1.05
CA PHE A 55 -8.61 -2.40 -0.01
C PHE A 55 -9.41 -1.75 1.11
N THR A 56 -8.82 -1.70 2.30
CA THR A 56 -9.46 -1.12 3.47
C THR A 56 -8.94 0.27 3.77
N VAL A 57 -9.82 1.11 4.31
CA VAL A 57 -9.52 2.45 4.81
C VAL A 57 -10.02 2.54 6.25
N ILE A 58 -9.34 3.31 7.07
CA ILE A 58 -9.71 3.50 8.47
C ILE A 58 -10.25 4.93 8.62
N MET A 59 -11.52 5.04 8.99
CA MET A 59 -12.15 6.30 9.34
C MET A 59 -12.57 6.27 10.82
N GLU A 60 -13.88 6.19 11.09
CA GLU A 60 -14.41 5.89 12.43
C GLU A 60 -14.39 4.38 12.66
N ASP A 61 -14.72 3.62 11.61
CA ASP A 61 -14.60 2.16 11.54
C ASP A 61 -13.66 1.75 10.38
N ILE A 62 -13.32 0.45 10.33
CA ILE A 62 -12.61 -0.15 9.19
C ILE A 62 -13.63 -0.38 8.07
N GLU A 63 -13.38 0.25 6.93
CA GLU A 63 -14.27 0.21 5.78
C GLU A 63 -13.55 -0.37 4.56
N THR A 64 -14.30 -1.05 3.68
CA THR A 64 -13.72 -1.67 2.47
C THR A 64 -14.19 -0.94 1.21
N ILE A 65 -13.22 -0.58 0.35
CA ILE A 65 -13.44 -0.06 -0.99
C ILE A 65 -13.27 -1.21 -1.99
N GLU A 66 -14.29 -1.41 -2.82
CA GLU A 66 -14.31 -2.46 -3.84
C GLU A 66 -14.75 -1.93 -5.21
N GLY A 67 -14.12 -2.44 -6.27
CA GLY A 67 -14.51 -2.11 -7.64
C GLY A 67 -13.55 -2.64 -8.69
N VAL A 68 -13.62 -2.08 -9.89
CA VAL A 68 -12.74 -2.38 -11.01
C VAL A 68 -11.93 -1.13 -11.35
N GLY A 69 -10.62 -1.31 -11.46
CA GLY A 69 -9.69 -0.28 -11.87
C GLY A 69 -8.94 -0.65 -13.16
N GLU A 70 -8.31 0.34 -13.77
CA GLU A 70 -7.40 0.14 -14.90
C GLU A 70 -6.09 0.87 -14.65
N VAL A 71 -4.97 0.19 -14.89
CA VAL A 71 -3.65 0.82 -14.80
C VAL A 71 -3.50 1.84 -15.91
N VAL A 72 -3.30 3.11 -15.55
CA VAL A 72 -3.13 4.22 -16.50
C VAL A 72 -1.71 4.77 -16.54
N ARG A 73 -0.89 4.46 -15.53
CA ARG A 73 0.52 4.85 -15.47
C ARG A 73 1.31 3.91 -14.56
N VAL A 74 2.60 3.80 -14.83
CA VAL A 74 3.58 3.09 -13.98
C VAL A 74 4.67 4.07 -13.59
N GLU A 75 5.08 4.05 -12.32
CA GLU A 75 6.14 4.88 -11.76
C GLU A 75 7.28 4.02 -11.23
N GLN A 76 8.50 4.54 -11.28
CA GLN A 76 9.70 3.86 -10.76
C GLN A 76 10.11 4.36 -9.37
N ASP A 77 9.72 5.59 -9.01
CA ASP A 77 10.05 6.19 -7.72
C ASP A 77 8.92 7.13 -7.23
N PRO A 78 8.12 6.73 -6.22
CA PRO A 78 8.10 5.38 -5.64
C PRO A 78 7.62 4.34 -6.68
N PRO A 79 8.14 3.10 -6.65
CA PRO A 79 7.73 2.08 -7.60
C PRO A 79 6.26 1.72 -7.40
N GLY A 80 5.48 1.73 -8.47
CA GLY A 80 4.06 1.42 -8.40
C GLY A 80 3.28 1.78 -9.65
N MET A 81 1.96 1.83 -9.49
CA MET A 81 1.03 2.09 -10.59
C MET A 81 -0.12 2.99 -10.16
N GLY A 82 -0.48 3.92 -11.04
CA GLY A 82 -1.71 4.68 -10.93
C GLY A 82 -2.85 3.89 -11.56
N VAL A 83 -3.90 3.65 -10.79
CA VAL A 83 -5.09 2.92 -11.20
C VAL A 83 -6.28 3.84 -11.20
N LEU A 84 -6.91 4.02 -12.37
CA LEU A 84 -8.13 4.79 -12.54
C LEU A 84 -9.33 3.88 -12.24
N PHE A 85 -10.29 4.36 -11.44
CA PHE A 85 -11.55 3.65 -11.22
C PHE A 85 -12.35 3.60 -12.53
N ARG A 86 -12.76 2.38 -12.91
CA ARG A 86 -13.69 2.14 -14.02
C ARG A 86 -15.10 1.92 -13.51
N GLU A 87 -15.21 1.13 -12.46
CA GLU A 87 -16.48 0.80 -11.82
C GLU A 87 -16.27 0.73 -10.31
N LEU A 88 -17.15 1.36 -9.55
CA LEU A 88 -17.22 1.25 -8.09
C LEU A 88 -18.64 0.88 -7.73
N ASN A 89 -18.80 0.09 -6.67
CA ASN A 89 -20.14 -0.05 -6.08
C ASN A 89 -20.57 1.27 -5.43
N GLY A 90 -21.88 1.49 -5.28
CA GLY A 90 -22.42 2.75 -4.75
C GLY A 90 -21.86 3.08 -3.36
N TYR A 91 -21.74 2.07 -2.51
CA TYR A 91 -21.16 2.22 -1.17
C TYR A 91 -19.73 2.75 -1.18
N SER A 92 -18.85 2.16 -2.00
CA SER A 92 -17.44 2.53 -2.13
C SER A 92 -17.30 3.92 -2.72
N LYS A 93 -18.18 4.30 -3.66
CA LYS A 93 -18.23 5.65 -4.20
C LYS A 93 -18.55 6.67 -3.11
N ASP A 94 -19.62 6.43 -2.35
CA ASP A 94 -20.02 7.31 -1.24
C ASP A 94 -18.92 7.40 -0.17
N LEU A 95 -18.21 6.29 0.07
CA LEU A 95 -17.09 6.23 1.00
C LEU A 95 -15.92 7.11 0.56
N ILE A 96 -15.57 7.08 -0.74
CA ILE A 96 -14.53 7.93 -1.32
C ILE A 96 -14.91 9.40 -1.22
N GLU A 97 -16.16 9.76 -1.52
CA GLU A 97 -16.65 11.13 -1.37
C GLU A 97 -16.55 11.62 0.09
N LYS A 98 -16.88 10.76 1.06
CA LYS A 98 -16.72 11.05 2.50
C LYS A 98 -15.24 11.21 2.90
N LEU A 99 -14.36 10.35 2.40
CA LEU A 99 -12.92 10.43 2.66
C LEU A 99 -12.33 11.76 2.17
N LEU A 100 -12.73 12.21 0.98
CA LEU A 100 -12.18 13.43 0.36
C LEU A 100 -12.74 14.72 0.95
N THR A 101 -13.93 14.68 1.55
CA THR A 101 -14.55 15.84 2.23
C THR A 101 -14.04 16.04 3.64
N LYS A 102 -13.62 14.98 4.34
CA LYS A 102 -12.88 15.04 5.61
C LYS A 102 -11.41 15.45 5.35
N ARG A 103 -11.16 16.69 4.90
CA ARG A 103 -9.80 17.25 4.94
C ARG A 103 -9.39 17.40 6.41
N PRO A 104 -8.23 16.87 6.86
CA PRO A 104 -7.63 17.39 8.08
C PRO A 104 -7.29 18.87 7.81
N GLY A 105 -7.83 19.75 8.63
CA GLY A 105 -7.35 21.13 8.73
C GLY A 105 -5.93 21.17 9.28
#